data_AF-A0A817TD04-F1
#
_entry.id   AF-A0A817TD04-F1
#
_cell.length_a   1.000
_cell.length_b   1.000
_cell.length_c   1.000
_cell.angle_alpha   90.00
_cell.angle_beta   90.00
_cell.angle_gamma   90.00
#
_symmetry.space_group_name_H-M   'P 1'
#
loop_
_entity.id
_entity.type
_entity.pdbx_description
1 polymer ?
#
loop_
_entity_poly.entity_id
_entity_poly.type
_entity_poly.pdbx_seq_one_letter_code
_entity_poly.pdbx_strand_id
1 'polypeptide(L)'
;MCFKYINPNTPHWLPKPPGTVASYSNEGSALAALVVERVSNMSYSVYVKEKILKPLGIDISKVGVRLSDFKDTVDLVKHYAYAPNESYLKRWNQQIPQLNIEQMPGNLSNWLYIPHFSFSAYPAGLLRMSARTLSIYLRMFLSNGSSILRPRSIAQMRTVVGGGLIPTYNPNSANDSSDQEHPSEFGLSWYWQTMQDGRRYIGHSGLMPGMLHLMLINEKHNLGVIILSNADATSPNDLSREIGETGINIHMSLFKCFDAGPAHGLA
;
A
#
# COMPACT_ATOMS: atom_id res chain seq x y z
N MET A 1 -29.88 -20.04 -0.60
CA MET A 1 -28.76 -19.43 0.14
C MET A 1 -27.56 -19.32 -0.78
N CYS A 2 -27.10 -18.11 -1.09
CA CYS A 2 -26.02 -17.84 -2.06
C CYS A 2 -24.60 -18.26 -1.59
N PHE A 3 -24.46 -18.86 -0.40
CA PHE A 3 -23.17 -19.15 0.22
C PHE A 3 -22.82 -20.65 0.29
N LYS A 4 -23.59 -21.53 -0.39
CA LYS A 4 -23.35 -22.98 -0.40
C LYS A 4 -21.96 -23.39 -0.95
N TYR A 5 -21.29 -22.50 -1.68
CA TYR A 5 -19.98 -22.75 -2.29
C TYR A 5 -18.78 -22.13 -1.56
N ILE A 6 -19.00 -21.42 -0.45
CA ILE A 6 -17.91 -20.93 0.41
C ILE A 6 -17.62 -22.02 1.43
N ASN A 7 -16.77 -22.98 1.05
CA ASN A 7 -16.33 -24.04 1.96
C ASN A 7 -15.26 -23.48 2.91
N PRO A 8 -15.53 -23.39 4.23
CA PRO A 8 -14.58 -22.88 5.22
C PRO A 8 -13.31 -23.77 5.37
N ASN A 9 -13.28 -24.95 4.75
CA ASN A 9 -12.13 -25.86 4.75
C ASN A 9 -11.21 -25.67 3.53
N THR A 10 -11.40 -24.61 2.73
CA THR A 10 -10.44 -24.25 1.68
C THR A 10 -9.56 -23.08 2.16
N PRO A 11 -8.25 -23.10 1.86
CA PRO A 11 -7.27 -22.18 2.48
C PRO A 11 -7.47 -20.70 2.13
N HIS A 12 -8.42 -20.36 1.25
CA HIS A 12 -8.67 -18.99 0.79
C HIS A 12 -9.83 -18.30 1.53
N TRP A 13 -10.50 -18.98 2.46
CA TRP A 13 -11.60 -18.40 3.22
C TRP A 13 -11.35 -18.49 4.72
N LEU A 14 -11.74 -17.45 5.45
CA LEU A 14 -11.71 -17.49 6.90
C LEU A 14 -12.76 -18.48 7.42
N PRO A 15 -12.46 -19.22 8.51
CA PRO A 15 -13.44 -20.04 9.21
C PRO A 15 -14.36 -19.17 10.09
N LYS A 16 -14.85 -18.04 9.55
CA LYS A 16 -15.69 -17.05 10.22
C LYS A 16 -16.80 -16.59 9.26
N PRO A 17 -18.03 -16.33 9.73
CA PRO A 17 -19.10 -15.85 8.85
C PRO A 17 -18.76 -14.49 8.22
N PRO A 18 -19.18 -14.21 6.97
CA PRO A 18 -18.98 -12.90 6.35
C PRO A 18 -19.52 -11.75 7.21
N GLY A 19 -18.74 -10.67 7.32
CA GLY A 19 -19.11 -9.47 8.10
C GLY A 19 -18.89 -9.58 9.62
N THR A 20 -18.35 -10.69 10.12
CA THR A 20 -18.08 -10.86 11.57
C THR A 20 -16.68 -10.43 12.00
N VAL A 21 -15.72 -10.45 11.07
CA VAL A 21 -14.34 -10.01 11.29
C VAL A 21 -13.81 -9.33 10.03
N ALA A 22 -12.94 -8.35 10.21
CA ALA A 22 -12.09 -7.79 9.18
C ALA A 22 -10.77 -8.57 9.10
N SER A 23 -10.31 -8.83 7.88
CA SER A 23 -9.01 -9.44 7.64
C SER A 23 -8.48 -8.98 6.30
N TYR A 24 -7.19 -8.68 6.25
CA TYR A 24 -6.54 -8.25 5.03
C TYR A 24 -6.57 -9.33 3.95
N SER A 25 -6.98 -8.96 2.74
CA SER A 25 -7.01 -9.87 1.59
C SER A 25 -6.76 -9.12 0.29
N ASN A 26 -5.69 -9.51 -0.41
CA ASN A 26 -5.41 -9.04 -1.76
C ASN A 26 -6.45 -9.59 -2.75
N GLU A 27 -6.92 -10.81 -2.53
CA GLU A 27 -7.96 -11.47 -3.33
C GLU A 27 -9.30 -10.75 -3.19
N GLY A 28 -9.64 -10.26 -1.99
CA GLY A 28 -10.82 -9.43 -1.77
C GLY A 28 -10.77 -8.13 -2.58
N SER A 29 -9.61 -7.48 -2.65
CA SER A 29 -9.40 -6.28 -3.49
C SER A 29 -9.51 -6.61 -4.99
N ALA A 30 -8.96 -7.75 -5.43
CA ALA A 30 -9.08 -8.21 -6.81
C ALA A 30 -10.54 -8.57 -7.18
N LEU A 31 -11.31 -9.14 -6.26
CA LEU A 31 -12.72 -9.43 -6.47
C LEU A 31 -13.55 -8.15 -6.56
N ALA A 32 -13.27 -7.13 -5.74
CA ALA A 32 -13.90 -5.82 -5.84
C ALA A 32 -13.61 -5.16 -7.20
N ALA A 33 -12.38 -5.27 -7.69
CA ALA A 33 -12.02 -4.83 -9.04
C ALA A 33 -12.81 -5.56 -10.14
N LEU A 34 -12.98 -6.88 -10.03
CA LEU A 34 -13.81 -7.65 -10.96
C LEU A 34 -15.27 -7.16 -10.98
N VAL A 35 -15.85 -6.81 -9.82
CA VAL A 35 -17.20 -6.22 -9.77
C VAL A 35 -17.25 -4.91 -10.56
N VAL A 36 -16.23 -4.04 -10.40
CA VAL A 36 -16.13 -2.81 -11.19
C VAL A 36 -16.08 -3.12 -12.69
N GLU A 37 -15.29 -4.13 -13.11
CA GLU A 37 -15.21 -4.52 -14.53
C GLU A 37 -16.56 -4.96 -15.08
N ARG A 38 -17.27 -5.81 -14.34
CA ARG A 38 -18.58 -6.36 -14.75
C ARG A 38 -19.66 -5.29 -14.85
N VAL A 39 -19.66 -4.33 -13.92
CA VAL A 39 -20.68 -3.26 -13.89
C VAL A 39 -20.38 -2.16 -14.91
N SER A 40 -19.11 -1.81 -15.09
CA SER A 40 -18.70 -0.72 -15.99
C SER A 40 -18.48 -1.15 -17.44
N ASN A 41 -18.33 -2.45 -17.70
CA ASN A 41 -17.88 -3.00 -18.98
C ASN A 41 -16.54 -2.43 -19.46
N MET A 42 -15.67 -2.05 -18.50
CA MET A 42 -14.30 -1.58 -18.74
C MET A 42 -13.34 -2.51 -17.99
N SER A 43 -12.12 -2.74 -18.50
CA SER A 43 -11.11 -3.37 -17.64
C SER A 43 -10.78 -2.45 -16.46
N TYR A 44 -10.40 -3.02 -15.33
CA TYR A 44 -10.22 -2.27 -14.09
C TYR A 44 -9.12 -1.22 -14.23
N SER A 45 -8.02 -1.56 -14.92
CA SER A 45 -6.94 -0.61 -15.21
C SER A 45 -7.41 0.60 -16.03
N VAL A 46 -8.28 0.38 -17.02
CA VAL A 46 -8.85 1.45 -17.85
C VAL A 46 -9.86 2.26 -17.05
N TYR A 47 -10.68 1.62 -16.21
CA TYR A 47 -11.60 2.31 -15.31
C TYR A 47 -10.86 3.25 -14.35
N VAL A 48 -9.79 2.77 -13.70
CA VAL A 48 -8.97 3.60 -12.80
C VAL A 48 -8.38 4.79 -13.54
N LYS A 49 -7.80 4.59 -14.73
CA LYS A 49 -7.25 5.69 -15.54
C LYS A 49 -8.34 6.70 -15.92
N GLU A 50 -9.44 6.26 -16.51
CA GLU A 50 -10.45 7.15 -17.11
C GLU A 50 -11.45 7.76 -16.11
N LYS A 51 -11.77 7.05 -15.03
CA LYS A 51 -12.83 7.45 -14.08
C LYS A 51 -12.31 7.96 -12.74
N ILE A 52 -11.03 7.74 -12.43
CA ILE A 52 -10.42 8.18 -11.17
C ILE A 52 -9.27 9.13 -11.46
N LEU A 53 -8.22 8.68 -12.15
CA LEU A 53 -6.98 9.45 -12.30
C LEU A 53 -7.15 10.65 -13.23
N LYS A 54 -7.73 10.45 -14.42
CA LYS A 54 -7.94 11.54 -15.39
C LYS A 54 -8.84 12.66 -14.86
N PRO A 55 -9.98 12.40 -14.20
CA PRO A 55 -10.78 13.46 -13.56
C PRO A 55 -10.05 14.22 -12.44
N LEU A 56 -9.06 13.60 -11.79
CA LEU A 56 -8.19 14.25 -10.81
C LEU A 56 -7.10 15.13 -11.44
N GLY A 57 -7.05 15.23 -12.78
CA GLY A 57 -6.01 15.95 -13.51
C GLY A 57 -4.67 15.22 -13.52
N ILE A 58 -4.65 13.90 -13.24
CA ILE A 58 -3.45 13.09 -13.36
C ILE A 58 -3.21 12.75 -14.83
N ASP A 59 -1.97 12.95 -15.29
CA ASP A 59 -1.51 12.50 -16.60
C ASP A 59 -1.45 10.96 -16.62
N ILE A 60 -2.48 10.35 -17.21
CA ILE A 60 -2.63 8.90 -17.27
C ILE A 60 -1.60 8.19 -18.16
N SER A 61 -0.76 8.94 -18.90
CA SER A 61 0.37 8.38 -19.65
C SER A 61 1.58 8.07 -18.77
N LYS A 62 1.61 8.60 -17.53
CA LYS A 62 2.70 8.42 -16.56
C LYS A 62 2.35 7.45 -15.42
N VAL A 63 1.23 6.73 -15.55
CA VAL A 63 0.73 5.79 -14.54
C VAL A 63 0.33 4.48 -15.21
N GLY A 64 0.48 3.38 -14.50
CA GLY A 64 0.23 2.07 -15.10
C GLY A 64 0.29 0.93 -14.10
N VAL A 65 -0.33 -0.18 -14.47
CA VAL A 65 -0.24 -1.46 -13.75
C VAL A 65 0.64 -2.47 -14.50
N ARG A 66 0.76 -2.30 -15.82
CA ARG A 66 1.58 -3.12 -16.72
C ARG A 66 2.78 -2.31 -17.17
N LEU A 67 3.89 -2.98 -17.50
CA LEU A 67 5.05 -2.31 -18.10
C LEU A 67 4.70 -1.71 -19.46
N SER A 68 3.82 -2.35 -20.23
CA SER A 68 3.33 -1.84 -21.51
C SER A 68 2.43 -0.59 -21.40
N ASP A 69 2.05 -0.17 -20.18
CA ASP A 69 1.38 1.11 -19.98
C ASP A 69 2.33 2.31 -20.15
N PHE A 70 3.65 2.09 -20.08
CA PHE A 70 4.67 3.12 -20.13
C PHE A 70 5.32 3.15 -21.51
N LYS A 71 5.41 4.34 -22.12
CA LYS A 71 6.10 4.53 -23.41
C LYS A 71 7.61 4.35 -23.28
N ASP A 72 8.15 4.79 -22.16
CA ASP A 72 9.55 4.62 -21.77
C ASP A 72 9.59 4.15 -20.31
N THR A 73 10.49 3.22 -20.03
CA THR A 73 10.72 2.65 -18.71
C THR A 73 11.85 3.34 -17.95
N VAL A 74 12.47 4.39 -18.49
CA VAL A 74 13.54 5.16 -17.80
C VAL A 74 13.12 5.71 -16.44
N ASP A 75 11.84 6.07 -16.28
CA ASP A 75 11.29 6.58 -15.02
C ASP A 75 10.88 5.46 -14.05
N LEU A 76 10.97 4.19 -14.47
CA LEU A 76 10.70 3.06 -13.59
C LEU A 76 11.94 2.72 -12.77
N VAL A 77 11.79 2.81 -11.45
CA VAL A 77 12.88 2.54 -10.51
C VAL A 77 13.03 1.04 -10.30
N LYS A 78 14.26 0.54 -10.47
CA LYS A 78 14.64 -0.85 -10.18
C LYS A 78 14.45 -1.18 -8.71
N HIS A 79 14.06 -2.41 -8.40
CA HIS A 79 13.84 -2.87 -7.03
C HIS A 79 15.06 -3.63 -6.50
N TYR A 80 15.35 -3.45 -5.21
CA TYR A 80 16.49 -4.09 -4.57
C TYR A 80 16.13 -4.68 -3.21
N ALA A 81 16.59 -5.90 -2.96
CA ALA A 81 16.43 -6.55 -1.66
C ALA A 81 17.78 -6.93 -1.07
N TYR A 82 17.91 -6.72 0.24
CA TYR A 82 19.10 -7.16 0.96
C TYR A 82 19.00 -8.65 1.29
N ALA A 83 19.98 -9.40 0.85
CA ALA A 83 20.10 -10.84 0.99
C ALA A 83 21.56 -11.20 1.29
N PRO A 84 21.99 -11.16 2.57
CA PRO A 84 23.39 -11.38 2.94
C PRO A 84 23.83 -12.85 2.83
N ASN A 85 22.92 -13.76 2.45
CA ASN A 85 23.18 -15.20 2.39
C ASN A 85 22.53 -15.80 1.13
N GLU A 86 23.27 -16.63 0.40
CA GLU A 86 22.85 -17.30 -0.84
C GLU A 86 21.54 -18.10 -0.71
N SER A 87 21.21 -18.57 0.49
CA SER A 87 19.94 -19.26 0.76
C SER A 87 18.70 -18.40 0.48
N TYR A 88 18.81 -17.07 0.59
CA TYR A 88 17.74 -16.14 0.21
C TYR A 88 17.52 -16.15 -1.29
N LEU A 89 18.58 -15.94 -2.08
CA LEU A 89 18.49 -16.00 -3.54
C LEU A 89 17.88 -17.33 -4.02
N LYS A 90 18.34 -18.44 -3.44
CA LYS A 90 17.80 -19.77 -3.75
C LYS A 90 16.31 -19.89 -3.43
N ARG A 91 15.87 -19.43 -2.25
CA ARG A 91 14.45 -19.45 -1.83
C ARG A 91 13.58 -18.65 -2.79
N TRP A 92 14.03 -17.47 -3.20
CA TRP A 92 13.30 -16.60 -4.10
C TRP A 92 13.19 -17.15 -5.52
N ASN A 93 14.29 -17.67 -6.05
CA ASN A 93 14.28 -18.35 -7.35
C ASN A 93 13.39 -19.61 -7.35
N GLN A 94 13.20 -20.25 -6.18
CA GLN A 94 12.24 -21.35 -6.02
C GLN A 94 10.79 -20.87 -5.95
N GLN A 95 10.52 -19.77 -5.24
CA GLN A 95 9.17 -19.24 -5.05
C GLN A 95 8.64 -18.50 -6.29
N ILE A 96 9.52 -17.84 -7.03
CA ILE A 96 9.17 -16.99 -8.17
C ILE A 96 10.14 -17.28 -9.35
N PRO A 97 10.16 -18.52 -9.87
CA PRO A 97 11.12 -18.94 -10.89
C PRO A 97 11.01 -18.17 -12.22
N GLN A 98 9.89 -17.48 -12.44
CA GLN A 98 9.67 -16.63 -13.61
C GLN A 98 10.43 -15.30 -13.56
N LEU A 99 10.96 -14.90 -12.41
CA LEU A 99 11.78 -13.70 -12.27
C LEU A 99 13.25 -14.07 -12.28
N ASN A 100 14.01 -13.44 -13.17
CA ASN A 100 15.45 -13.55 -13.20
C ASN A 100 16.06 -12.64 -12.12
N ILE A 101 16.00 -13.09 -10.87
CA ILE A 101 16.58 -12.38 -9.72
C ILE A 101 18.08 -12.64 -9.69
N GLU A 102 18.86 -11.57 -9.67
CA GLU A 102 20.31 -11.63 -9.78
C GLU A 102 20.97 -11.00 -8.57
N GLN A 103 22.10 -11.57 -8.14
CA GLN A 103 22.96 -10.96 -7.15
C GLN A 103 23.72 -9.79 -7.77
N MET A 104 23.78 -8.66 -7.06
CA MET A 104 24.53 -7.49 -7.51
C MET A 104 26.05 -7.75 -7.42
N PRO A 105 26.87 -7.24 -8.35
CA PRO A 105 28.30 -7.51 -8.36
C PRO A 105 29.08 -6.68 -7.33
N GLY A 106 30.31 -7.11 -7.05
CA GLY A 106 31.30 -6.32 -6.29
C GLY A 106 30.90 -6.08 -4.83
N ASN A 107 31.05 -4.84 -4.36
CA ASN A 107 30.74 -4.45 -2.98
C ASN A 107 29.24 -4.48 -2.63
N LEU A 108 28.37 -4.75 -3.61
CA LEU A 108 26.93 -4.90 -3.42
C LEU A 108 26.50 -6.38 -3.45
N SER A 109 27.40 -7.35 -3.31
CA SER A 109 27.08 -8.78 -3.34
C SER A 109 25.98 -9.22 -2.36
N ASN A 110 25.74 -8.47 -1.29
CA ASN A 110 24.65 -8.75 -0.36
C ASN A 110 23.29 -8.21 -0.82
N TRP A 111 23.18 -7.66 -2.03
CA TRP A 111 21.96 -7.14 -2.61
C TRP A 111 21.52 -7.96 -3.82
N LEU A 112 20.22 -8.12 -3.97
CA LEU A 112 19.59 -8.71 -5.13
C LEU A 112 18.93 -7.63 -5.96
N TYR A 113 19.14 -7.68 -7.27
CA TYR A 113 18.30 -6.98 -8.24
C TYR A 113 17.02 -7.80 -8.48
N ILE A 114 15.88 -7.16 -8.27
CA ILE A 114 14.56 -7.75 -8.52
C ILE A 114 13.97 -7.09 -9.77
N PRO A 115 13.77 -7.84 -10.88
CA PRO A 115 13.09 -7.31 -12.05
C PRO A 115 11.67 -6.84 -11.73
N HIS A 116 11.13 -5.95 -12.56
CA HIS A 116 9.72 -5.61 -12.45
C HIS A 116 8.85 -6.85 -12.66
N PHE A 117 7.85 -7.02 -11.79
CA PHE A 117 6.98 -8.18 -11.80
C PHE A 117 5.49 -7.81 -11.77
N SER A 118 4.66 -8.83 -11.93
CA SER A 118 3.21 -8.75 -11.87
C SER A 118 2.63 -9.99 -11.19
N PHE A 119 1.39 -9.89 -10.70
CA PHE A 119 0.63 -10.97 -10.08
C PHE A 119 -0.86 -10.84 -10.42
N SER A 120 -1.62 -11.92 -10.27
CA SER A 120 -3.04 -11.99 -10.69
C SER A 120 -3.93 -11.04 -9.89
N ALA A 121 -3.68 -10.88 -8.59
CA ALA A 121 -4.36 -9.91 -7.73
C ALA A 121 -3.87 -8.46 -7.92
N TYR A 122 -3.42 -8.08 -9.13
CA TYR A 122 -2.83 -6.78 -9.44
C TYR A 122 -3.57 -5.54 -8.91
N PRO A 123 -4.92 -5.51 -8.80
CA PRO A 123 -5.64 -4.36 -8.25
C PRO A 123 -5.25 -4.04 -6.80
N ALA A 124 -4.72 -5.02 -6.06
CA ALA A 124 -4.31 -4.86 -4.67
C ALA A 124 -2.99 -4.09 -4.49
N GLY A 125 -2.13 -3.98 -5.52
CA GLY A 125 -0.80 -3.40 -5.28
C GLY A 125 0.12 -3.13 -6.48
N LEU A 126 -0.31 -3.25 -7.74
CA LEU A 126 0.57 -3.03 -8.90
C LEU A 126 0.53 -1.64 -9.53
N LEU A 127 -0.27 -0.72 -8.99
CA LEU A 127 -0.35 0.62 -9.55
C LEU A 127 0.97 1.37 -9.33
N ARG A 128 1.60 1.76 -10.43
CA ARG A 128 2.86 2.52 -10.45
C ARG A 128 2.57 3.98 -10.80
N MET A 129 3.09 4.87 -9.98
CA MET A 129 3.11 6.31 -10.18
C MET A 129 4.17 6.96 -9.29
N SER A 130 4.57 8.19 -9.62
CA SER A 130 5.49 8.96 -8.77
C SER A 130 4.81 9.49 -7.50
N ALA A 131 5.59 9.80 -6.46
CA ALA A 131 5.07 10.41 -5.23
C ALA A 131 4.34 11.74 -5.51
N ARG A 132 4.82 12.53 -6.49
CA ARG A 132 4.17 13.75 -6.97
C ARG A 132 2.79 13.48 -7.59
N THR A 133 2.62 12.35 -8.27
CA THR A 133 1.33 11.97 -8.85
C THR A 133 0.39 11.44 -7.78
N LEU A 134 0.90 10.61 -6.87
CA LEU A 134 0.14 10.08 -5.74
C LEU A 134 -0.34 11.19 -4.79
N SER A 135 0.40 12.28 -4.64
CA SER A 135 -0.04 13.42 -3.83
C SER A 135 -1.29 14.11 -4.39
N ILE A 136 -1.53 14.06 -5.71
CA ILE A 136 -2.77 14.56 -6.32
C ILE A 136 -3.95 13.70 -5.86
N TYR A 137 -3.79 12.37 -5.87
CA TYR A 137 -4.79 11.43 -5.35
C TYR A 137 -5.01 11.62 -3.84
N LEU A 138 -3.94 11.82 -3.06
CA LEU A 138 -4.06 12.04 -1.62
C LEU A 138 -4.80 13.36 -1.28
N ARG A 139 -4.62 14.41 -2.10
CA ARG A 139 -5.38 15.66 -1.99
C ARG A 139 -6.88 15.47 -2.19
N MET A 140 -7.32 14.50 -3.00
CA MET A 140 -8.75 14.17 -3.11
C MET A 140 -9.31 13.68 -1.75
N PHE A 141 -8.55 12.86 -1.02
CA PHE A 141 -8.96 12.45 0.32
C PHE A 141 -8.99 13.61 1.31
N LEU A 142 -7.96 14.47 1.30
CA LEU A 142 -7.90 15.68 2.13
C LEU A 142 -9.06 16.65 1.84
N SER A 143 -9.49 16.74 0.58
CA SER A 143 -10.60 17.59 0.14
C SER A 143 -11.97 16.89 0.19
N ASN A 144 -12.14 15.90 1.08
CA ASN A 144 -13.40 15.18 1.30
C ASN A 144 -14.01 14.61 0.00
N GLY A 145 -13.18 14.00 -0.84
CA GLY A 145 -13.63 13.35 -2.06
C GLY A 145 -13.88 14.28 -3.24
N SER A 146 -13.60 15.58 -3.09
CA SER A 146 -13.86 16.59 -4.12
C SER A 146 -13.34 16.14 -5.49
N SER A 147 -14.10 16.48 -6.54
CA SER A 147 -13.95 16.11 -7.96
C SER A 147 -14.41 14.71 -8.41
N ILE A 148 -14.45 13.67 -7.55
CA ILE A 148 -14.81 12.32 -7.99
C ILE A 148 -15.74 11.54 -7.07
N LEU A 149 -15.89 11.93 -5.80
CA LEU A 149 -16.76 11.28 -4.84
C LEU A 149 -17.78 12.25 -4.25
N ARG A 150 -18.99 11.74 -3.97
CA ARG A 150 -19.97 12.48 -3.17
C ARG A 150 -19.52 12.52 -1.71
N PRO A 151 -19.87 13.56 -0.92
CA PRO A 151 -19.54 13.62 0.50
C PRO A 151 -19.97 12.38 1.29
N ARG A 152 -21.14 11.80 0.98
CA ARG A 152 -21.60 10.54 1.61
C ARG A 152 -20.69 9.35 1.32
N SER A 153 -20.10 9.29 0.12
CA SER A 153 -19.27 8.17 -0.31
C SER A 153 -17.90 8.22 0.34
N ILE A 154 -17.28 9.40 0.46
CA ILE A 154 -16.02 9.52 1.20
C ILE A 154 -16.24 9.25 2.70
N ALA A 155 -17.38 9.65 3.26
CA ALA A 155 -17.74 9.35 4.65
C ALA A 155 -17.87 7.82 4.87
N GLN A 156 -18.45 7.10 3.90
CA GLN A 156 -18.49 5.63 3.94
C GLN A 156 -17.08 5.02 3.85
N MET A 157 -16.18 5.56 3.02
CA MET A 157 -14.80 5.09 2.97
C MET A 157 -14.06 5.26 4.31
N ARG A 158 -14.41 6.32 5.05
CA ARG A 158 -13.87 6.63 6.38
C ARG A 158 -14.57 5.90 7.53
N THR A 159 -15.60 5.12 7.25
CA THR A 159 -16.30 4.37 8.31
C THR A 159 -15.42 3.22 8.75
N VAL A 160 -15.00 3.25 10.01
CA VAL A 160 -14.22 2.17 10.62
C VAL A 160 -15.09 0.92 10.76
N VAL A 161 -14.63 -0.16 10.17
CA VAL A 161 -15.11 -1.53 10.35
C VAL A 161 -14.11 -2.24 11.27
N GLY A 162 -14.41 -2.24 12.57
CA GLY A 162 -13.54 -2.78 13.60
C GLY A 162 -13.61 -4.31 13.77
N GLY A 163 -12.59 -4.86 14.44
CA GLY A 163 -12.49 -6.25 14.88
C GLY A 163 -11.84 -7.19 13.85
N GLY A 164 -10.70 -7.80 14.19
CA GLY A 164 -10.08 -8.86 13.39
C GLY A 164 -8.57 -8.70 13.16
N LEU A 165 -8.03 -9.39 12.14
CA LEU A 165 -6.60 -9.46 11.83
C LEU A 165 -6.24 -8.42 10.75
N ILE A 166 -6.05 -7.17 11.18
CA ILE A 166 -5.76 -6.03 10.32
C ILE A 166 -4.26 -5.68 10.42
N PRO A 167 -3.52 -5.56 9.30
CA PRO A 167 -2.15 -5.07 9.28
C PRO A 167 -2.06 -3.69 9.89
N THR A 168 -1.06 -3.47 10.73
CA THR A 168 -0.80 -2.15 11.30
C THR A 168 0.06 -1.31 10.34
N TYR A 169 0.23 -0.04 10.69
CA TYR A 169 1.17 0.83 9.99
C TYR A 169 2.63 0.35 10.09
N ASN A 170 2.95 -0.50 11.07
CA ASN A 170 4.29 -1.05 11.27
C ASN A 170 4.52 -2.30 10.40
N PRO A 171 5.42 -2.24 9.39
CA PRO A 171 5.72 -3.37 8.50
C PRO A 171 6.36 -4.53 9.26
N ASN A 172 7.03 -4.25 10.38
CA ASN A 172 7.65 -5.26 11.24
C ASN A 172 6.65 -5.94 12.17
N SER A 173 5.42 -5.42 12.25
CA SER A 173 4.33 -5.97 13.04
C SER A 173 3.33 -6.74 12.17
N ALA A 174 3.68 -7.11 10.93
CA ALA A 174 2.80 -7.87 10.03
C ALA A 174 2.32 -9.22 10.63
N ASN A 175 2.99 -9.71 11.69
CA ASN A 175 2.60 -10.89 12.48
C ASN A 175 2.17 -10.57 13.92
N ASP A 176 2.16 -9.29 14.31
CA ASP A 176 1.82 -8.86 15.65
C ASP A 176 0.39 -8.34 15.70
N SER A 177 -0.55 -9.29 15.63
CA SER A 177 -1.95 -9.05 16.00
C SER A 177 -2.13 -8.93 17.52
N SER A 178 -1.04 -8.83 18.29
CA SER A 178 -1.05 -8.90 19.76
C SER A 178 -0.88 -7.55 20.46
N ASP A 179 -0.69 -6.45 19.71
CA ASP A 179 -0.86 -5.10 20.28
C ASP A 179 -2.35 -4.82 20.54
N GLN A 180 -2.86 -5.43 21.61
CA GLN A 180 -4.23 -5.26 22.09
C GLN A 180 -4.47 -3.87 22.68
N GLU A 181 -3.42 -3.08 22.94
CA GLU A 181 -3.57 -1.72 23.46
C GLU A 181 -4.00 -0.75 22.35
N HIS A 182 -3.60 -0.98 21.10
CA HIS A 182 -3.90 -0.09 19.97
C HIS A 182 -4.27 -0.85 18.68
N PRO A 183 -5.46 -1.51 18.63
CA PRO A 183 -5.89 -2.23 17.44
C PRO A 183 -5.99 -1.28 16.24
N SER A 184 -5.41 -1.69 15.11
CA SER A 184 -5.52 -0.91 13.87
C SER A 184 -6.98 -0.87 13.44
N GLU A 185 -7.52 0.34 13.34
CA GLU A 185 -8.84 0.59 12.79
C GLU A 185 -8.77 0.54 11.28
N PHE A 186 -9.73 -0.13 10.62
CA PHE A 186 -9.75 -0.29 9.16
C PHE A 186 -11.07 0.18 8.58
N GLY A 187 -11.06 0.75 7.39
CA GLY A 187 -12.22 1.23 6.64
C GLY A 187 -12.25 0.60 5.26
N LEU A 188 -12.72 1.32 4.23
CA LEU A 188 -12.65 0.80 2.86
C LEU A 188 -11.26 1.02 2.26
N SER A 189 -10.33 0.07 2.51
CA SER A 189 -8.94 0.10 2.04
C SER A 189 -8.05 1.19 2.67
N TRP A 190 -8.43 1.67 3.86
CA TRP A 190 -7.64 2.61 4.66
C TRP A 190 -7.57 2.10 6.08
N TYR A 191 -6.45 2.34 6.75
CA TYR A 191 -6.36 2.13 8.19
C TYR A 191 -5.98 3.42 8.91
N TRP A 192 -6.29 3.47 10.20
CA TRP A 192 -5.94 4.56 11.07
C TRP A 192 -4.84 4.12 12.03
N GLN A 193 -3.93 5.05 12.28
CA GLN A 193 -2.91 4.92 13.29
C GLN A 193 -3.06 6.08 14.27
N THR A 194 -3.23 5.75 15.54
CA THR A 194 -3.10 6.72 16.64
C THR A 194 -1.66 6.69 17.12
N MET A 195 -1.03 7.85 17.21
CA MET A 195 0.34 7.99 17.73
C MET A 195 0.33 8.24 19.23
N GLN A 196 1.47 8.10 19.89
CA GLN A 196 1.63 8.32 21.33
C GLN A 196 1.21 9.72 21.80
N ASP A 197 1.28 10.73 20.91
CA ASP A 197 0.83 12.09 21.20
C ASP A 197 -0.69 12.31 20.98
N GLY A 198 -1.44 11.24 20.69
CA GLY A 198 -2.89 11.26 20.47
C GLY A 198 -3.30 11.76 19.08
N ARG A 199 -2.37 12.13 18.20
CA ARG A 199 -2.71 12.44 16.80
C ARG A 199 -3.11 11.17 16.06
N ARG A 200 -4.15 11.29 15.24
CA ARG A 200 -4.71 10.20 14.45
C ARG A 200 -4.47 10.47 12.97
N TYR A 201 -3.94 9.46 12.29
CA TYR A 201 -3.57 9.51 10.88
C TYR A 201 -4.34 8.45 10.11
N ILE A 202 -4.77 8.78 8.90
CA ILE A 202 -5.43 7.87 7.97
C ILE A 202 -4.51 7.61 6.79
N GLY A 203 -4.35 6.35 6.39
CA GLY A 203 -3.46 6.03 5.28
C GLY A 203 -3.44 4.59 4.86
N HIS A 204 -2.38 4.24 4.13
CA HIS A 204 -2.06 2.87 3.75
C HIS A 204 -0.56 2.72 3.50
N SER A 205 -0.02 1.53 3.73
CA SER A 205 1.35 1.14 3.38
C SER A 205 1.34 0.14 2.21
N GLY A 206 2.44 0.06 1.50
CA GLY A 206 2.66 -0.91 0.43
C GLY A 206 3.99 -1.58 0.66
N LEU A 207 3.96 -2.91 0.73
CA LEU A 207 5.13 -3.74 0.94
C LEU A 207 5.17 -4.81 -0.13
N MET A 208 6.28 -4.87 -0.81
CA MET A 208 6.59 -5.92 -1.75
C MET A 208 8.09 -6.12 -1.77
N PRO A 209 8.55 -7.28 -2.27
CA PRO A 209 9.91 -7.47 -2.74
C PRO A 209 10.63 -6.23 -3.30
N GLY A 210 11.56 -5.66 -2.52
CA GLY A 210 12.35 -4.50 -2.95
C GLY A 210 11.60 -3.18 -3.03
N MET A 211 10.50 -3.05 -2.29
CA MET A 211 9.67 -1.85 -2.25
C MET A 211 9.09 -1.61 -0.85
N LEU A 212 9.22 -0.37 -0.37
CA LEU A 212 8.55 0.16 0.82
C LEU A 212 7.83 1.45 0.44
N HIS A 213 6.51 1.47 0.63
CA HIS A 213 5.67 2.63 0.34
C HIS A 213 4.86 2.98 1.57
N LEU A 214 4.88 4.25 1.96
CA LEU A 214 4.16 4.75 3.13
C LEU A 214 3.38 5.99 2.71
N MET A 215 2.10 6.05 3.07
CA MET A 215 1.24 7.18 2.77
C MET A 215 0.28 7.40 3.93
N LEU A 216 0.34 8.58 4.53
CA LEU A 216 -0.54 8.99 5.63
C LEU A 216 -1.03 10.43 5.42
N ILE A 217 -2.18 10.72 6.00
CA ILE A 217 -2.77 12.05 6.17
C ILE A 217 -3.07 12.25 7.66
N ASN A 218 -2.82 13.45 8.20
CA ASN A 218 -3.38 13.84 9.49
C ASN A 218 -4.87 14.15 9.34
N GLU A 219 -5.75 13.53 10.14
CA GLU A 219 -7.20 13.77 10.04
C GLU A 219 -7.64 15.19 10.41
N LYS A 220 -6.88 15.88 11.27
CA LYS A 220 -7.22 17.21 11.76
C LYS A 220 -6.61 18.32 10.92
N HIS A 221 -5.47 18.07 10.28
CA HIS A 221 -4.69 19.08 9.58
C HIS A 221 -4.59 18.75 8.08
N ASN A 222 -4.44 19.76 7.23
CA ASN A 222 -4.36 19.58 5.79
C ASN A 222 -2.95 19.14 5.32
N LEU A 223 -2.37 18.15 5.99
CA LEU A 223 -1.04 17.62 5.71
C LEU A 223 -1.10 16.12 5.43
N GLY A 224 -0.52 15.73 4.30
CA GLY A 224 -0.25 14.34 3.96
C GLY A 224 1.21 14.17 3.56
N VAL A 225 1.78 13.03 3.90
CA VAL A 225 3.18 12.69 3.61
C VAL A 225 3.20 11.34 2.88
N ILE A 226 4.08 11.24 1.89
CA ILE A 226 4.27 10.07 1.04
C ILE A 226 5.76 9.76 0.98
N ILE A 227 6.12 8.51 1.24
CA ILE A 227 7.47 7.96 1.03
C ILE A 227 7.33 6.79 0.07
N LEU A 228 8.05 6.83 -1.05
CA LEU A 228 8.23 5.70 -1.95
C LEU A 228 9.72 5.35 -1.96
N SER A 229 10.04 4.11 -1.63
CA SER A 229 11.39 3.57 -1.60
C SER A 229 11.45 2.27 -2.40
N ASN A 230 12.55 2.07 -3.11
CA ASN A 230 12.90 0.84 -3.82
C ASN A 230 13.81 -0.09 -3.00
N ALA A 231 13.77 0.06 -1.67
CA ALA A 231 14.45 -0.80 -0.72
C ALA A 231 13.48 -1.78 -0.06
N ASP A 232 13.96 -2.98 0.21
CA ASP A 232 13.17 -4.07 0.77
C ASP A 232 13.00 -3.98 2.28
N ALA A 233 11.73 -3.93 2.71
CA ALA A 233 11.31 -4.08 4.11
C ALA A 233 10.56 -5.40 4.37
N THR A 234 10.60 -6.35 3.41
CA THR A 234 9.86 -7.63 3.51
C THR A 234 10.74 -8.83 3.87
N SER A 235 12.05 -8.75 3.63
CA SER A 235 12.95 -9.85 3.99
C SER A 235 13.11 -9.96 5.51
N PRO A 236 13.10 -11.19 6.07
CA PRO A 236 13.25 -11.43 7.51
C PRO A 236 14.72 -11.34 7.95
N ASN A 237 15.34 -10.19 7.74
CA ASN A 237 16.71 -9.89 8.17
C ASN A 237 16.78 -8.53 8.87
N ASP A 238 17.85 -8.30 9.64
CA ASP A 238 17.99 -7.10 10.47
C ASP A 238 18.04 -5.80 9.64
N LEU A 239 18.70 -5.80 8.48
CA LEU A 239 18.80 -4.59 7.66
C LEU A 239 17.43 -4.22 7.05
N SER A 240 16.65 -5.19 6.56
CA SER A 240 15.30 -4.95 6.06
C SER A 240 14.38 -4.41 7.16
N ARG A 241 14.51 -4.92 8.38
CA ARG A 241 13.80 -4.41 9.57
C ARG A 241 14.20 -2.96 9.88
N GLU A 242 15.50 -2.67 9.88
CA GLU A 242 16.06 -1.33 10.11
C GLU A 242 15.61 -0.32 9.04
N ILE A 243 15.58 -0.74 7.76
CA ILE A 243 15.06 0.08 6.64
C ILE A 243 13.58 0.42 6.89
N GLY A 244 12.77 -0.56 7.28
CA GLY A 244 11.35 -0.36 7.62
C GLY A 244 11.15 0.64 8.77
N GLU A 245 11.87 0.43 9.88
CA GLU A 245 11.86 1.33 11.04
C GLU A 245 12.32 2.74 10.69
N THR A 246 13.40 2.87 9.93
CA THR A 246 13.93 4.15 9.46
C THR A 246 12.91 4.88 8.58
N GLY A 247 12.27 4.18 7.65
CA GLY A 247 11.22 4.74 6.80
C GLY A 247 10.06 5.32 7.62
N ILE A 248 9.62 4.60 8.65
CA ILE A 248 8.60 5.08 9.59
C ILE A 248 9.08 6.29 10.37
N ASN A 249 10.29 6.24 10.94
CA ASN A 249 10.85 7.33 11.73
C ASN A 249 10.98 8.61 10.91
N ILE A 250 11.41 8.51 9.65
CA ILE A 250 11.42 9.63 8.70
C ILE A 250 10.01 10.15 8.48
N HIS A 251 9.05 9.28 8.18
CA HIS A 251 7.66 9.68 7.94
C HIS A 251 7.09 10.44 9.15
N MET A 252 7.32 9.94 10.35
CA MET A 252 6.86 10.57 11.61
C MET A 252 7.57 11.89 11.89
N SER A 253 8.87 11.97 11.59
CA SER A 253 9.63 13.22 11.73
C SER A 253 9.10 14.29 10.79
N LEU A 254 8.75 13.95 9.55
CA LEU A 254 8.14 14.89 8.60
C LEU A 254 6.81 15.44 9.15
N PHE A 255 5.95 14.61 9.73
CA PHE A 255 4.76 15.13 10.41
C PHE A 255 5.14 16.02 11.58
N LYS A 256 6.05 15.63 12.48
CA LYS A 256 6.47 16.51 13.58
C LYS A 256 6.99 17.88 13.09
N CYS A 257 7.71 17.92 11.96
CA CYS A 257 8.25 19.16 11.40
C CYS A 257 7.19 20.03 10.72
N PHE A 258 6.27 19.45 9.96
CA PHE A 258 5.35 20.20 9.09
C PHE A 258 3.92 20.30 9.61
N ASP A 259 3.56 19.51 10.62
CA ASP A 259 2.22 19.43 11.19
C ASP A 259 2.02 20.34 12.42
N ALA A 260 3.10 20.97 12.90
CA ALA A 260 2.97 22.10 13.79
C ALA A 260 2.16 23.17 13.03
N GLY A 261 1.00 23.57 13.59
CA GLY A 261 0.20 24.66 13.05
C GLY A 261 1.03 25.95 12.88
N PRO A 262 0.47 27.03 12.30
CA PRO A 262 1.20 28.28 12.13
C PRO A 262 1.92 28.61 13.44
N ALA A 263 3.26 28.64 13.37
CA ALA A 263 4.11 28.83 14.53
C ALA A 263 3.58 30.01 15.33
N HIS A 264 3.52 29.83 16.66
CA HIS A 264 3.39 30.94 17.59
C HIS A 264 4.25 32.11 17.12
N GLY A 265 3.58 33.24 16.84
CA GLY A 265 4.13 34.59 16.76
C GLY A 265 5.49 34.73 16.08
N LEU A 266 5.48 35.01 14.77
CA LEU A 266 6.27 36.14 14.29
C LEU A 266 5.44 37.40 14.60
N ALA A 267 5.68 37.94 15.80
CA ALA A 267 5.36 39.32 16.17
C ALA A 267 6.68 40.06 16.30
#